data_AF-A0A0T6XLV8-F1
#
_entry.id   AF-A0A0T6XLV8-F1
#
_cell.length_a   1.000
_cell.length_b   1.000
_cell.length_c   1.000
_cell.angle_alpha   90.00
_cell.angle_beta   90.00
_cell.angle_gamma   90.00
#
_symmetry.space_group_name_H-M   'P 1'
#
loop_
_entity.id
_entity.type
_entity.pdbx_description
1 polymer ?
#
loop_
_entity_poly.entity_id
_entity_poly.type
_entity_poly.pdbx_seq_one_letter_code
_entity_poly.pdbx_strand_id
1 'polypeptide(L)' 'MTNFNNIPVAEFAARLTAMTEDEVFSVMNDLEAASESVEGTERDEVLSRIGLIEEEIGKRFPGQLLAPYRDWKKRNR' A
#
# COMPACT_ATOMS: atom_id res chain seq x y z
N MET A 1 0.05 4.99 -13.24
CA MET A 1 -0.05 4.10 -12.07
C MET A 1 0.38 2.70 -12.45
N THR A 2 1.29 2.11 -11.70
CA THR A 2 1.66 0.69 -11.84
C THR A 2 0.50 -0.17 -11.35
N ASN A 3 -0.02 -1.06 -12.19
CA ASN A 3 -1.11 -1.95 -11.81
C ASN A 3 -0.55 -3.13 -10.97
N PHE A 4 -0.65 -3.03 -9.65
CA PHE A 4 -0.16 -4.06 -8.72
C PHE A 4 -1.14 -5.22 -8.50
N ASN A 5 -2.36 -5.14 -9.04
CA ASN A 5 -3.37 -6.20 -8.89
C ASN A 5 -3.03 -7.44 -9.73
N ASN A 6 -2.20 -7.30 -10.77
CA ASN A 6 -1.88 -8.39 -11.70
C ASN A 6 -0.57 -9.12 -11.42
N ILE A 7 0.17 -8.74 -10.37
CA ILE A 7 1.41 -9.43 -9.99
C ILE A 7 1.17 -10.34 -8.77
N PRO A 8 1.90 -11.46 -8.67
CA PRO A 8 1.88 -12.32 -7.49
C PRO A 8 2.19 -11.55 -6.20
N VAL A 9 1.53 -11.93 -5.10
CA VAL A 9 1.69 -11.32 -3.78
C VAL A 9 3.15 -11.30 -3.31
N ALA A 10 3.90 -12.39 -3.54
CA ALA A 10 5.31 -12.46 -3.17
C ALA A 10 6.19 -11.49 -3.99
N GLU A 11 5.87 -11.30 -5.28
CA GLU A 11 6.57 -10.34 -6.13
C GLU A 11 6.25 -8.90 -5.69
N PHE A 12 5.00 -8.63 -5.33
CA PHE A 12 4.60 -7.34 -4.78
C PHE A 12 5.38 -7.02 -3.49
N ALA A 13 5.44 -7.95 -2.54
CA ALA A 13 6.20 -7.78 -1.30
C ALA A 13 7.69 -7.50 -1.57
N ALA A 14 8.32 -8.20 -2.53
CA ALA A 14 9.70 -7.95 -2.90
C ALA A 14 9.89 -6.52 -3.46
N ARG A 15 8.98 -6.06 -4.33
CA ARG A 15 9.03 -4.71 -4.90
C ARG A 15 8.87 -3.62 -3.84
N LEU A 16 8.00 -3.83 -2.84
CA LEU A 16 7.81 -2.88 -1.74
C LEU A 16 9.14 -2.56 -1.04
N THR A 17 9.98 -3.56 -0.77
CA THR A 17 11.27 -3.34 -0.09
C THR A 17 12.26 -2.46 -0.89
N ALA A 18 12.13 -2.40 -2.22
CA ALA A 18 12.97 -1.58 -3.09
C ALA A 18 12.42 -0.16 -3.32
N MET A 19 11.16 0.09 -2.97
CA MET A 19 10.51 1.38 -3.15
C MET A 19 10.98 2.39 -2.10
N THR A 20 10.98 3.67 -2.46
CA THR A 20 11.10 4.78 -1.51
C THR A 20 9.86 4.91 -0.63
N GLU A 21 9.95 5.69 0.45
CA GLU A 21 8.82 5.94 1.34
C GLU A 21 7.64 6.59 0.59
N ASP A 22 7.91 7.60 -0.23
CA ASP A 22 6.89 8.28 -1.03
C ASP A 22 6.22 7.34 -2.03
N GLU A 23 6.98 6.43 -2.65
CA GLU A 23 6.41 5.41 -3.53
C GLU A 23 5.50 4.45 -2.77
N VAL A 24 5.93 3.93 -1.61
CA VAL A 24 5.09 3.05 -0.77
C VAL A 24 3.79 3.76 -0.37
N PHE A 25 3.87 5.03 0.04
CA PHE A 25 2.69 5.82 0.42
C PHE A 25 1.77 6.11 -0.77
N SER A 26 2.34 6.39 -1.94
CA SER A 26 1.57 6.59 -3.18
C SER A 26 0.81 5.33 -3.55
N VAL A 27 1.45 4.16 -3.51
CA VAL A 27 0.79 2.87 -3.79
C VAL A 27 -0.29 2.55 -2.75
N MET A 28 -0.06 2.82 -1.47
CA MET A 28 -1.09 2.69 -0.42
C MET A 28 -2.34 3.50 -0.77
N ASN A 29 -2.14 4.77 -1.15
CA ASN A 29 -3.23 5.67 -1.51
C ASN A 29 -4.02 5.18 -2.73
N ASP A 30 -3.33 4.67 -3.75
CA ASP A 30 -3.96 4.10 -4.94
C ASP A 30 -4.77 2.84 -4.61
N LEU A 31 -4.25 1.96 -3.75
CA LEU A 31 -4.95 0.74 -3.33
C LEU A 31 -6.16 1.04 -2.45
N GLU A 32 -6.08 2.02 -1.54
CA GLU A 32 -7.25 2.46 -0.77
C GLU A 32 -8.37 2.92 -1.71
N ALA A 33 -8.06 3.77 -2.70
CA ALA A 33 -9.04 4.22 -3.70
C ALA A 33 -9.59 3.07 -4.57
N ALA A 34 -8.74 2.10 -4.94
CA ALA A 34 -9.17 0.91 -5.65
C ALA A 34 -10.13 0.06 -4.80
N SER A 35 -9.87 -0.09 -3.50
CA SER A 35 -10.70 -0.89 -2.58
C SER A 35 -12.12 -0.36 -2.40
N GLU A 36 -12.33 0.94 -2.65
CA GLU A 36 -13.63 1.59 -2.65
C GLU A 36 -14.38 1.40 -3.99
N SER A 37 -13.67 1.01 -5.05
CA SER A 37 -14.19 0.95 -6.43
C SER A 37 -14.51 -0.47 -6.91
N VAL A 38 -14.04 -1.50 -6.20
CA VAL A 38 -14.18 -2.92 -6.57
C VAL A 38 -14.88 -3.71 -5.46
N GLU A 39 -15.48 -4.86 -5.79
CA GLU A 39 -16.24 -5.70 -4.86
C GLU A 39 -15.86 -7.19 -4.99
N GLY A 40 -16.25 -7.99 -3.99
CA GLY A 40 -16.02 -9.43 -3.98
C GLY A 40 -14.53 -9.81 -3.96
N THR A 41 -14.16 -10.86 -4.69
CA THR A 41 -12.78 -11.39 -4.70
C THR A 41 -11.73 -10.34 -5.09
N GLU A 42 -12.07 -9.43 -6.01
CA GLU A 42 -11.14 -8.36 -6.41
C GLU A 42 -10.86 -7.40 -5.25
N ARG A 43 -11.88 -7.10 -4.43
CA ARG A 43 -11.71 -6.31 -3.21
C ARG A 43 -10.84 -7.02 -2.19
N ASP A 44 -11.05 -8.32 -1.98
CA ASP A 44 -10.23 -9.12 -1.06
C ASP A 44 -8.75 -9.14 -1.48
N GLU A 45 -8.49 -9.20 -2.79
CA GLU A 45 -7.15 -9.12 -3.36
C GLU A 45 -6.49 -7.75 -3.15
N VAL A 46 -7.25 -6.65 -3.27
CA VAL A 46 -6.76 -5.31 -2.98
C VAL A 46 -6.47 -5.15 -1.48
N LEU A 47 -7.38 -5.58 -0.61
CA LEU A 47 -7.21 -5.52 0.85
C LEU A 47 -5.99 -6.33 1.32
N SER A 48 -5.74 -7.49 0.70
CA SER A 48 -4.55 -8.30 0.99
C SER A 48 -3.25 -7.55 0.66
N ARG A 49 -3.23 -6.74 -0.40
CA ARG A 49 -2.08 -5.91 -0.78
C ARG A 49 -1.92 -4.70 0.14
N ILE A 50 -3.03 -4.10 0.59
CA ILE A 50 -3.01 -3.06 1.62
C ILE A 50 -2.30 -3.57 2.87
N GLY A 51 -2.67 -4.76 3.38
CA GLY A 51 -2.04 -5.34 4.56
C GLY A 51 -0.51 -5.49 4.42
N LEU A 52 -0.01 -5.87 3.24
CA LEU A 52 1.43 -5.94 2.99
C LEU A 52 2.13 -4.57 3.02
N ILE A 53 1.46 -3.52 2.55
CA ILE A 53 1.99 -2.18 2.67
C ILE A 53 1.98 -1.72 4.12
N GLU A 54 0.93 -2.00 4.89
CA GLU A 54 0.89 -1.67 6.32
C GLU A 54 2.04 -2.32 7.09
N GLU A 55 2.36 -3.59 6.77
CA GLU A 55 3.54 -4.27 7.31
C GLU A 55 4.86 -3.60 6.91
N GLU A 56 5.01 -3.22 5.64
CA GLU A 56 6.22 -2.54 5.15
C GLU A 56 6.40 -1.16 5.80
N ILE A 57 5.31 -0.39 5.95
CA ILE A 57 5.32 0.88 6.68
C ILE A 57 5.72 0.62 8.14
N GLY A 58 5.18 -0.42 8.78
CA GLY A 58 5.55 -0.80 10.14
C GLY A 58 7.03 -1.16 10.31
N LYS A 59 7.64 -1.81 9.30
CA LYS A 59 9.09 -2.12 9.28
C LYS A 59 9.95 -0.87 9.15
N ARG A 60 9.54 0.08 8.29
CA ARG A 60 10.27 1.34 8.06
C ARG A 60 10.15 2.33 9.21
N PHE A 61 9.00 2.34 9.88
CA PHE A 61 8.69 3.27 10.96
C PHE A 61 8.23 2.55 12.23
N PRO A 62 9.13 1.83 12.92
CA PRO A 62 8.78 1.08 14.13
C PRO A 62 8.11 1.96 15.20
N GLY A 63 6.99 1.49 15.73
CA GLY A 63 6.23 2.18 16.79
C GLY A 63 5.36 3.36 16.33
N GLN A 64 5.37 3.70 15.04
CA GLN A 64 4.59 4.83 14.51
C GLN A 64 3.30 4.40 13.81
N LEU A 65 3.09 3.09 13.62
CA LEU A 65 1.94 2.54 12.90
C LEU A 65 1.79 3.24 11.54
N LEU A 66 0.58 3.69 11.18
CA LEU A 66 0.29 4.43 9.96
C LEU A 66 0.42 5.97 10.09
N ALA A 67 0.97 6.49 11.19
CA ALA A 67 1.12 7.94 11.36
C ALA A 67 1.92 8.62 10.23
N PRO A 68 3.07 8.07 9.77
CA PRO A 68 3.84 8.67 8.68
C PRO A 68 3.05 8.76 7.37
N TYR A 69 2.32 7.69 7.02
CA TYR A 69 1.45 7.67 5.85
C TYR A 69 0.32 8.71 5.96
N ARG A 70 -0.35 8.80 7.12
CA ARG A 70 -1.43 9.76 7.34
C ARG A 70 -0.94 11.21 7.21
N ASP A 71 0.25 11.52 7.70
CA ASP A 71 0.83 12.86 7.60
C ASP A 71 1.37 13.17 6.21
N TRP A 72 1.90 12.17 5.48
CA TRP A 72 2.16 12.28 4.05
C TRP A 72 0.88 12.56 3.27
N LYS A 73 -0.19 11.81 3.51
CA LYS A 73 -1.47 11.95 2.81
C LYS A 73 -2.07 13.34 3.00
N LYS A 74 -2.01 13.90 4.22
CA LYS A 74 -2.46 15.29 4.50
C LYS A 74 -1.69 16.35 3.72
N ARG A 75 -0.39 16.15 3.48
CA ARG A 75 0.48 17.11 2.76
C ARG A 75 0.28 17.06 1.25
N ASN A 76 -0.13 15.90 0.72
CA ASN A 76 -0.29 15.65 -0.71
C ASN A 76 -1.77 15.64 -1.16
N ARG A 77 -2.68 16.11 -0.31
CA ARG A 77 -4.11 16.23 -0.61
C ARG A 77 -4.49 17.64 -1.03
#